data_AF-A0A1C5NP09-F1
#
_entry.id   AF-A0A1C5NP09-F1
#
_cell.length_a   1.000
_cell.length_b   1.000
_cell.length_c   1.000
_cell.angle_alpha   90.00
_cell.angle_beta   90.00
_cell.angle_gamma   90.00
#
_symmetry.space_group_name_H-M   'P 1'
#
loop_
_entity.id
_entity.type
_entity.pdbx_description
1 polymer ?
#
loop_
_entity_poly.entity_id
_entity_poly.type
_entity_poly.pdbx_seq_one_letter_code
_entity_poly.pdbx_strand_id
1 'polypeptide(L)' 'MNGEGENSMIEVTKINGVKVLVNPDLIELVEETPDTVLTLTTGRKIIVKESRQEIKNLVILYRKDIFAK' A
#
# COMPACT_ATOMS: atom_id res chain seq x y z
N MET A 1 -1.22 -13.02 20.84
CA MET A 1 -0.18 -12.33 20.06
C MET A 1 -0.73 -12.06 18.67
N ASN A 2 -1.63 -11.08 18.53
CA ASN A 2 -2.17 -10.64 17.24
C ASN A 2 -2.08 -9.11 17.27
N GLY A 3 -1.08 -8.51 16.65
CA GLY A 3 -0.89 -7.06 16.71
C GLY A 3 0.31 -6.54 15.93
N GLU A 4 1.29 -7.39 15.64
CA GLU A 4 2.44 -6.98 14.81
C GLU A 4 2.06 -6.89 13.32
N GLY A 5 1.13 -7.72 12.84
CA GLY A 5 0.72 -7.71 11.43
C GLY A 5 -0.16 -6.53 11.01
N GLU A 6 -0.94 -5.93 11.91
CA GLU A 6 -1.83 -4.79 11.57
C GLU A 6 -1.11 -3.44 11.57
N ASN A 7 -0.15 -3.24 12.48
CA ASN A 7 0.74 -2.07 12.45
C ASN A 7 1.68 -2.07 11.24
N SER A 8 1.71 -3.17 10.47
CA SER A 8 2.61 -3.35 9.35
C SER A 8 2.00 -3.19 7.95
N MET A 9 0.84 -2.54 7.83
CA MET A 9 0.11 -2.43 6.56
C MET A 9 -0.22 -0.98 6.23
N ILE A 10 -0.34 -0.67 4.93
CA ILE A 10 -0.91 0.60 4.46
C ILE A 10 -2.37 0.40 4.05
N GLU A 11 -3.25 1.31 4.45
CA GLU A 11 -4.64 1.32 3.97
C GLU A 11 -4.70 2.03 2.62
N VAL A 12 -5.32 1.38 1.64
CA VAL A 12 -5.58 1.94 0.31
C VAL A 12 -7.02 1.64 -0.12
N THR A 13 -7.53 2.44 -1.06
CA THR A 13 -8.89 2.34 -1.55
C THR A 13 -8.87 1.79 -2.96
N LYS A 14 -9.41 0.59 -3.16
CA LYS A 14 -9.57 0.04 -4.51
C LYS A 14 -10.47 0.94 -5.35
N ILE A 15 -10.33 0.85 -6.68
CA ILE A 15 -11.15 1.65 -7.60
C ILE A 15 -12.67 1.47 -7.38
N ASN A 16 -13.09 0.29 -6.91
CA ASN A 16 -14.48 -0.02 -6.56
C ASN A 16 -14.94 0.55 -5.20
N GLY A 17 -14.11 1.33 -4.51
CA GLY A 17 -14.42 1.97 -3.22
C GLY A 17 -14.15 1.10 -1.99
N VAL A 18 -13.73 -0.16 -2.16
CA VAL A 18 -13.41 -1.03 -1.02
C VAL A 18 -12.04 -0.68 -0.46
N LYS A 19 -12.00 -0.34 0.83
CA LYS A 19 -10.76 -0.14 1.59
C LYS A 19 -10.11 -1.48 1.91
N VAL A 20 -8.79 -1.56 1.72
CA VAL A 20 -8.00 -2.76 2.00
C VAL A 20 -6.66 -2.38 2.62
N LEU A 21 -6.15 -3.26 3.47
CA LEU A 21 -4.78 -3.20 3.96
C LEU A 21 -3.85 -3.93 2.99
N VAL A 22 -2.73 -3.30 2.65
CA VAL A 22 -1.70 -3.85 1.77
C VAL A 22 -0.35 -3.82 2.49
N ASN A 23 0.41 -4.92 2.41
CA ASN A 23 1.78 -4.93 2.90
C ASN A 23 2.66 -4.14 1.93
N PRO A 24 3.23 -2.99 2.35
CA PRO A 24 4.01 -2.13 1.48
C PRO A 24 5.35 -2.77 1.04
N ASP A 25 5.90 -3.70 1.83
CA ASP A 25 7.16 -4.37 1.49
C ASP A 25 6.98 -5.44 0.40
N LEU A 26 5.74 -5.82 0.10
CA LEU A 26 5.40 -6.72 -1.03
C LEU A 26 5.02 -5.96 -2.31
N ILE A 27 4.98 -4.62 -2.27
CA ILE A 27 4.74 -3.82 -3.46
C ILE A 27 6.03 -3.78 -4.28
N GLU A 28 5.97 -4.33 -5.49
CA GLU A 28 7.08 -4.35 -6.42
C GLU A 28 7.13 -3.05 -7.24
N LEU A 29 5.97 -2.59 -7.72
CA LEU A 29 5.87 -1.45 -8.62
C LEU A 29 4.57 -0.67 -8.41
N VAL A 30 4.66 0.66 -8.51
CA VAL A 30 3.53 1.60 -8.48
C VAL A 30 3.57 2.45 -9.75
N GLU A 31 2.59 2.24 -10.62
CA GLU A 31 2.45 2.95 -11.90
C GLU A 31 1.13 3.71 -11.94
N GLU A 32 1.07 4.83 -12.67
CA GLU A 32 -0.11 5.69 -12.77
C GLU A 32 -0.46 5.94 -14.24
N THR A 33 -1.49 5.26 -14.77
CA THR A 33 -1.99 5.40 -16.15
C THR A 33 -3.40 4.80 -16.36
N PRO A 34 -4.46 5.60 -16.59
CA PRO A 34 -4.72 6.89 -15.95
C PRO A 34 -4.95 6.74 -14.43
N ASP A 35 -5.26 5.52 -13.98
CA ASP A 35 -5.40 5.12 -12.58
C ASP A 35 -4.09 4.57 -12.02
N THR A 36 -3.98 4.50 -10.70
CA THR A 36 -2.80 3.93 -10.04
C THR A 36 -2.91 2.41 -9.90
N VAL A 37 -1.87 1.69 -10.32
CA VAL A 37 -1.77 0.24 -10.23
C VAL A 37 -0.63 -0.14 -9.30
N LEU A 38 -0.95 -0.91 -8.27
CA LEU A 38 0.02 -1.59 -7.41
C LEU A 38 0.25 -2.99 -7.97
N THR A 39 1.49 -3.27 -8.37
CA THR A 39 1.94 -4.64 -8.69
C THR A 39 2.66 -5.20 -7.48
N LEU A 40 2.21 -6.35 -7.00
CA LEU A 40 2.87 -7.08 -5.91
C LEU A 40 3.90 -8.06 -6.47
N THR A 41 4.86 -8.47 -5.64
CA THR A 41 5.91 -9.47 -5.99
C THR A 41 5.36 -10.83 -6.42
N THR A 42 4.07 -11.09 -6.17
CA THR A 42 3.36 -12.30 -6.64
C THR A 42 2.84 -12.16 -8.07
N GLY A 43 3.02 -11.02 -8.72
CA GLY A 43 2.39 -10.65 -10.00
C GLY A 43 0.95 -10.17 -9.87
N ARG A 44 0.34 -10.21 -8.67
CA ARG A 44 -1.01 -9.70 -8.43
C ARG A 44 -1.04 -8.18 -8.62
N LYS A 45 -2.02 -7.69 -9.38
CA LYS A 45 -2.26 -6.26 -9.59
C LYS A 45 -3.49 -5.77 -8.83
N ILE A 46 -3.40 -4.58 -8.27
CA ILE A 46 -4.49 -3.91 -7.55
C ILE A 46 -4.60 -2.48 -8.07
N ILE A 47 -5.77 -2.11 -8.58
CA ILE A 47 -6.05 -0.74 -9.01
C ILE A 47 -6.63 0.03 -7.82
N VAL A 48 -6.01 1.17 -7.51
CA VAL A 48 -6.33 1.99 -6.34
C VAL A 48 -6.63 3.43 -6.74
N LYS A 49 -7.33 4.16 -5.86
CA LYS A 49 -7.71 5.56 -6.07
C LYS A 49 -6.60 6.53 -5.68
N GLU A 50 -5.73 6.11 -4.78
CA GLU A 50 -4.58 6.89 -4.34
C GLU A 50 -3.60 7.06 -5.51
N SER A 51 -3.08 8.27 -5.69
CA SER A 51 -2.00 8.58 -6.63
C SER A 51 -0.70 7.89 -6.23
N ARG A 52 0.25 7.76 -7.16
CA ARG A 52 1.59 7.23 -6.86
C ARG A 52 2.29 8.00 -5.72
N GLN A 53 2.03 9.32 -5.60
CA GLN A 53 2.62 10.14 -4.55
C GLN A 53 1.99 9.88 -3.17
N GLU A 54 0.67 9.67 -3.11
CA GLU A 54 -0.02 9.28 -1.87
C GLU A 54 0.47 7.91 -1.38
N ILE A 55 0.58 6.93 -2.28
CA ILE A 55 1.15 5.61 -1.96
C ILE A 55 2.57 5.75 -1.38
N LYS A 56 3.44 6.55 -2.02
CA LYS A 56 4.79 6.82 -1.49
C LYS A 56 4.75 7.39 -0.07
N ASN A 57 3.86 8.34 0.20
CA ASN A 57 3.73 8.95 1.51
C ASN A 57 3.24 7.94 2.56
N LEU A 58 2.26 7.10 2.22
CA LEU A 58 1.78 6.02 3.09
C LEU A 58 2.92 5.06 3.47
N VAL A 59 3.77 4.67 2.51
CA VAL A 59 4.93 3.81 2.77
C VAL A 59 5.96 4.51 3.67
N ILE A 60 6.22 5.80 3.48
CA ILE A 60 7.14 6.56 4.34
C ILE A 60 6.61 6.63 5.78
N LEU A 61 5.31 6.91 5.94
CA LEU A 61 4.67 6.97 7.26
C LEU A 61 4.72 5.61 7.96
N TYR A 62 4.42 4.53 7.23
CA TYR A 62 4.58 3.15 7.71
C TYR A 62 6.01 2.88 8.21
N ARG A 63 7.04 3.21 7.42
CA ARG A 63 8.43 2.98 7.83
C ARG A 63 8.79 3.79 9.08
N LYS A 64 8.33 5.04 9.17
CA LYS A 64 8.55 5.86 10.36
C LYS A 64 7.91 5.24 11.60
N ASP A 65 6.68 4.71 11.50
CA ASP A 65 6.00 4.07 12.64
C ASP A 65 6.76 2.83 13.15
N ILE A 66 7.29 2.01 12.23
CA ILE A 66 8.04 0.80 12.60
C ILE A 66 9.40 1.13 13.22
N PHE A 67 10.13 2.12 12.70
CA PHE A 67 11.48 2.45 13.19
C PHE A 67 11.51 3.46 14.34
N ALA A 68 10.39 4.12 14.65
CA ALA A 68 10.26 5.01 15.81
C ALA A 68 9.94 4.25 17.12
N LYS A 69 9.86 2.91 17.06
CA LYS A 69 9.70 2.02 18.23
C LYS A 69 11.02 1.54 18.80
#